data_AF-A0A8H3HLA4-F1
#
_entry.id   AF-A0A8H3HLA4-F1
#
_cell.length_a   1.000
_cell.length_b   1.000
_cell.length_c   1.000
_cell.angle_alpha   90.00
_cell.angle_beta   90.00
_cell.angle_gamma   90.00
#
_symmetry.space_group_name_H-M   'P 1'
#
loop_
_entity.id
_entity.type
_entity.pdbx_description
1 polymer ?
#
loop_
_entity_poly.entity_id
_entity_poly.type
_entity_poly.pdbx_seq_one_letter_code
_entity_poly.pdbx_strand_id
1 'polypeptide(L)'
;MSSRKQNVRGARKRSQFGDGDADVNMYVVDPNPKPELDPMDIDHVHSGAVGNKRPRTSAEESQQYLPGASIASLSTELFIEVTKYLRPGDLLSLARCSKRYRGYLMNKNSQFIWQQSMQNVRGLPACPPGFTEPRYLAILFSSFCTACGKNKKCRVDEILLVKLCASCQKQCLVRLFDTRQVPDDIRELLHKSNAYGKETSRGPPEARVLKSEVESVIKKLEELKVSGGDYAAEFKAQLRDEVSERRKQAPRITHALQRYEGDVNCEKMDIQTKRRQEIERRCINELNRSRDDLLVACQWDSPVREKYFELVNKPVELGEREWVKIRPRLEQILNDNLTGRLQLAKEQEDRHRSQCPKRSFTLDIDPVRDGIGFTEAIQLLNEI
;
A
#
# COMPACT_ATOMS: atom_id res chain seq x y z
N MET A 1 -43.70 67.32 10.86
CA MET A 1 -43.84 66.88 9.46
C MET A 1 -43.14 65.53 9.34
N SER A 2 -43.88 64.42 9.52
CA SER A 2 -44.48 63.57 8.46
C SER A 2 -43.41 63.00 7.53
N SER A 3 -43.20 61.69 7.33
CA SER A 3 -44.04 60.49 7.52
C SER A 3 -43.09 59.26 7.58
N ARG A 4 -43.14 58.36 8.56
CA ARG A 4 -43.94 57.11 8.65
C ARG A 4 -44.34 56.44 7.31
N LYS A 5 -43.83 55.22 7.08
CA LYS A 5 -44.55 53.92 6.89
C LYS A 5 -43.47 52.83 6.68
N GLN A 6 -43.29 51.85 7.58
CA GLN A 6 -44.09 50.60 7.74
C GLN A 6 -44.25 49.83 6.41
N ASN A 7 -44.17 48.51 6.29
CA ASN A 7 -43.88 47.35 7.13
C ASN A 7 -44.15 46.13 6.20
N VAL A 8 -43.81 44.91 6.66
CA VAL A 8 -44.48 43.62 6.36
C VAL A 8 -43.80 42.59 5.42
N ARG A 9 -43.08 41.68 6.09
CA ARG A 9 -43.25 40.20 6.21
C ARG A 9 -43.21 39.26 4.99
N GLY A 10 -42.45 38.18 5.19
CA GLY A 10 -42.67 36.82 4.68
C GLY A 10 -41.47 35.90 5.00
N ALA A 11 -41.20 35.55 6.27
CA ALA A 11 -41.64 34.31 6.93
C ALA A 11 -41.18 32.99 6.27
N ARG A 12 -40.17 32.32 6.87
CA ARG A 12 -40.27 30.89 7.25
C ARG A 12 -39.34 30.57 8.43
N LYS A 13 -39.87 29.72 9.31
CA LYS A 13 -39.49 29.51 10.71
C LYS A 13 -38.39 28.44 10.85
N ARG A 14 -37.45 28.72 11.77
CA ARG A 14 -37.05 27.93 12.95
C ARG A 14 -37.34 26.42 12.95
N SER A 15 -36.30 25.60 13.17
CA SER A 15 -36.38 24.37 13.96
C SER A 15 -35.06 24.16 14.72
N GLN A 16 -35.15 24.20 16.04
CA GLN A 16 -34.19 23.66 17.02
C GLN A 16 -34.58 22.20 17.32
N PHE A 17 -33.77 21.53 18.15
CA PHE A 17 -33.87 20.15 18.66
C PHE A 17 -33.26 19.10 17.73
N GLY A 18 -32.43 18.17 18.21
CA GLY A 18 -31.98 17.90 19.57
C GLY A 18 -30.98 16.75 19.58
N ASP A 19 -30.28 16.65 20.71
CA ASP A 19 -29.48 15.51 21.13
C ASP A 19 -30.22 14.19 20.97
N GLY A 20 -29.45 13.12 20.72
CA GLY A 20 -29.96 11.76 20.58
C GLY A 20 -28.82 10.76 20.48
N ASP A 21 -28.11 10.58 21.59
CA ASP A 21 -27.45 9.33 21.94
C ASP A 21 -28.48 8.18 21.90
N ALA A 22 -28.08 7.04 21.31
CA ALA A 22 -28.59 5.71 21.67
C ALA A 22 -27.63 4.62 21.17
N ASP A 23 -26.75 4.20 22.06
CA ASP A 23 -26.20 2.85 22.17
C ASP A 23 -27.28 1.77 21.99
N VAL A 24 -26.94 0.65 21.33
CA VAL A 24 -27.05 -0.74 21.86
C VAL A 24 -26.12 -1.63 21.02
N ASN A 25 -24.92 -1.97 21.48
CA ASN A 25 -24.79 -3.13 22.36
C ASN A 25 -23.40 -3.21 22.99
N MET A 26 -23.42 -2.95 24.29
CA MET A 26 -22.40 -3.15 25.29
C MET A 26 -22.60 -4.54 25.88
N TYR A 27 -21.55 -5.35 25.99
CA TYR A 27 -21.45 -6.31 27.09
C TYR A 27 -20.09 -6.11 27.77
N VAL A 28 -20.16 -5.54 28.96
CA VAL A 28 -19.09 -5.26 29.93
C VAL A 28 -19.30 -6.28 31.08
N VAL A 29 -18.43 -7.28 31.28
CA VAL A 29 -17.26 -7.36 32.19
C VAL A 29 -17.55 -8.12 33.52
N ASP A 30 -16.73 -9.17 33.73
CA ASP A 30 -16.18 -9.77 34.98
C ASP A 30 -17.10 -10.46 36.03
N PRO A 31 -16.59 -11.37 36.91
CA PRO A 31 -15.17 -11.59 37.27
C PRO A 31 -14.66 -13.06 37.30
N ASN A 32 -13.33 -13.16 37.29
CA ASN A 32 -12.51 -14.30 37.72
C ASN A 32 -13.02 -14.93 39.04
N PRO A 33 -12.86 -16.25 39.24
CA PRO A 33 -11.70 -16.69 40.03
C PRO A 33 -10.98 -17.94 39.47
N LYS A 34 -9.65 -17.96 39.64
CA LYS A 34 -8.75 -19.15 39.67
C LYS A 34 -9.13 -20.07 40.85
N PRO A 35 -8.73 -21.36 40.94
CA PRO A 35 -7.43 -21.98 40.56
C PRO A 35 -7.64 -23.30 39.75
N GLU A 36 -6.69 -24.14 39.32
CA GLU A 36 -5.47 -24.69 39.96
C GLU A 36 -4.68 -25.52 38.89
N LEU A 37 -3.41 -25.82 39.18
CA LEU A 37 -2.46 -26.61 38.36
C LEU A 37 -2.92 -28.09 38.25
N ASP A 38 -2.61 -28.87 37.21
CA ASP A 38 -1.35 -29.62 37.05
C ASP A 38 -1.29 -30.43 35.70
N PRO A 39 -0.22 -31.19 35.38
CA PRO A 39 0.41 -31.27 34.05
C PRO A 39 -0.12 -32.41 33.15
N MET A 40 0.11 -32.31 31.83
CA MET A 40 -0.03 -33.45 30.92
C MET A 40 1.25 -33.72 30.14
N ASP A 41 1.52 -35.01 30.08
CA ASP A 41 2.73 -35.69 29.69
C ASP A 41 3.13 -35.54 28.21
N ILE A 42 4.44 -35.62 28.03
CA ILE A 42 5.11 -35.84 26.76
C ILE A 42 5.10 -37.35 26.52
N ASP A 43 4.39 -37.80 25.49
CA ASP A 43 4.61 -39.13 24.92
C ASP A 43 5.10 -39.06 23.46
N HIS A 44 6.29 -39.63 23.28
CA HIS A 44 6.86 -40.07 22.02
C HIS A 44 6.08 -41.27 21.48
N VAL A 45 5.58 -41.21 20.24
CA VAL A 45 5.43 -42.42 19.41
C VAL A 45 5.85 -42.15 17.96
N HIS A 46 6.75 -43.01 17.50
CA HIS A 46 7.26 -43.15 16.14
C HIS A 46 6.27 -43.87 15.20
N SER A 47 6.35 -43.49 13.92
CA SER A 47 6.28 -44.35 12.73
C SER A 47 4.96 -45.03 12.31
N GLY A 48 4.55 -44.76 11.07
CA GLY A 48 3.57 -45.56 10.32
C GLY A 48 3.22 -44.93 8.98
N ALA A 49 3.95 -45.31 7.92
CA ALA A 49 3.70 -44.91 6.54
C ALA A 49 2.55 -45.71 5.92
N VAL A 50 1.62 -45.05 5.22
CA VAL A 50 0.83 -45.66 4.14
C VAL A 50 0.62 -44.62 3.03
N GLY A 51 1.09 -44.96 1.84
CA GLY A 51 1.07 -44.10 0.67
C GLY A 51 -0.28 -44.02 -0.01
N ASN A 52 -0.55 -42.88 -0.64
CA ASN A 52 -1.57 -42.74 -1.68
C ASN A 52 -0.95 -42.02 -2.88
N LYS A 53 -0.50 -42.81 -3.86
CA LYS A 53 -0.11 -42.33 -5.19
C LYS A 53 -1.39 -42.09 -5.99
N ARG A 54 -1.66 -40.84 -6.38
CA ARG A 54 -2.65 -40.52 -7.42
C ARG A 54 -1.96 -40.50 -8.79
N PRO A 55 -2.52 -41.12 -9.83
CA PRO A 55 -1.93 -41.09 -11.17
C PRO A 55 -2.20 -39.74 -11.83
N ARG A 56 -1.18 -39.16 -12.46
CA ARG A 56 -1.25 -37.90 -13.19
C ARG A 56 -1.18 -38.22 -14.69
N THR A 57 -2.28 -37.99 -15.39
CA THR A 57 -2.35 -38.13 -16.86
C THR A 57 -1.95 -36.84 -17.56
N SER A 58 -1.31 -37.08 -18.72
CA SER A 58 -1.09 -36.24 -19.91
C SER A 58 -0.30 -34.92 -19.79
N ALA A 59 0.95 -35.04 -20.24
CA ALA A 59 1.76 -34.14 -21.06
C ALA A 59 1.09 -32.88 -21.61
N GLU A 60 1.72 -31.72 -21.36
CA GLU A 60 2.04 -30.72 -22.39
C GLU A 60 3.01 -29.64 -21.82
N GLU A 61 3.99 -29.30 -22.65
CA GLU A 61 5.01 -28.24 -22.55
C GLU A 61 6.03 -28.27 -21.40
N SER A 62 7.13 -28.99 -21.66
CA SER A 62 8.38 -28.91 -20.91
C SER A 62 9.09 -27.57 -21.17
N GLN A 63 8.76 -26.54 -20.40
CA GLN A 63 9.81 -25.60 -20.01
C GLN A 63 10.84 -26.38 -19.21
N GLN A 64 12.05 -26.46 -19.74
CA GLN A 64 13.18 -27.22 -19.22
C GLN A 64 13.70 -26.56 -17.93
N TYR A 65 12.91 -26.62 -16.86
CA TYR A 65 13.39 -26.29 -15.51
C TYR A 65 14.35 -27.40 -15.11
N LEU A 66 15.65 -27.08 -15.04
CA LEU A 66 16.67 -27.97 -14.48
C LEU A 66 16.17 -28.51 -13.12
N PRO A 67 15.86 -29.82 -13.00
CA PRO A 67 15.43 -30.39 -11.74
C PRO A 67 16.62 -30.33 -10.77
N GLY A 68 16.62 -29.36 -9.87
CA GLY A 68 17.68 -29.18 -8.87
C GLY A 68 18.44 -27.85 -8.90
N ALA A 69 18.17 -26.94 -9.85
CA ALA A 69 18.77 -25.60 -9.86
C ALA A 69 18.14 -24.67 -8.80
N SER A 70 18.40 -24.95 -7.53
CA SER A 70 18.08 -24.04 -6.43
C SER A 70 19.20 -23.02 -6.30
N ILE A 71 18.88 -21.78 -5.90
CA ILE A 71 19.91 -20.80 -5.49
C ILE A 71 20.87 -21.41 -4.46
N ALA A 72 20.37 -22.34 -3.62
CA ALA A 72 21.14 -23.09 -2.62
C ALA A 72 22.27 -23.97 -3.20
N SER A 73 22.17 -24.33 -4.48
CA SER A 73 23.17 -25.14 -5.21
C SER A 73 24.25 -24.31 -5.91
N LEU A 74 24.13 -22.98 -5.92
CA LEU A 74 25.16 -22.10 -6.49
C LEU A 74 26.45 -22.15 -5.69
N SER A 75 27.59 -22.05 -6.39
CA SER A 75 28.88 -21.81 -5.76
C SER A 75 28.87 -20.47 -5.01
N THR A 76 29.74 -20.33 -4.03
CA THR A 76 29.85 -19.09 -3.24
C THR A 76 30.18 -17.89 -4.12
N GLU A 77 31.01 -18.05 -5.15
CA GLU A 77 31.38 -16.99 -6.09
C GLU A 77 30.18 -16.51 -6.92
N LEU A 78 29.40 -17.45 -7.49
CA LEU A 78 28.20 -17.11 -8.23
C LEU A 78 27.13 -16.48 -7.33
N PHE A 79 27.04 -16.95 -6.09
CA PHE A 79 26.17 -16.34 -5.09
C PHE A 79 26.57 -14.88 -4.82
N ILE A 80 27.85 -14.60 -4.59
CA ILE A 80 28.37 -13.24 -4.41
C ILE A 80 28.09 -12.38 -5.64
N GLU A 81 28.26 -12.93 -6.86
CA GLU A 81 27.97 -12.19 -8.08
C GLU A 81 26.49 -11.78 -8.15
N VAL A 82 25.57 -12.70 -7.83
CA VAL A 82 24.13 -12.40 -7.79
C VAL A 82 23.82 -11.34 -6.72
N THR A 83 24.46 -11.38 -5.54
CA THR A 83 24.16 -10.42 -4.47
C THR A 83 24.54 -8.98 -4.83
N LYS A 84 25.46 -8.77 -5.78
CA LYS A 84 25.79 -7.42 -6.30
C LYS A 84 24.60 -6.71 -6.92
N TYR A 85 23.63 -7.45 -7.45
CA TYR A 85 22.43 -6.89 -8.07
C TYR A 85 21.23 -6.78 -7.11
N LEU A 86 21.36 -7.29 -5.88
CA LEU A 86 20.26 -7.30 -4.92
C LEU A 86 20.12 -5.96 -4.20
N ARG A 87 18.87 -5.51 -4.05
CA ARG A 87 18.53 -4.39 -3.17
C ARG A 87 18.64 -4.84 -1.71
N PRO A 88 18.84 -3.90 -0.77
CA PRO A 88 18.98 -4.25 0.65
C PRO A 88 17.81 -5.07 1.21
N GLY A 89 16.58 -4.78 0.79
CA GLY A 89 15.39 -5.53 1.21
C GLY A 89 15.41 -7.00 0.77
N ASP A 90 15.91 -7.26 -0.44
CA ASP A 90 16.03 -8.61 -1.00
C ASP A 90 17.12 -9.40 -0.28
N LEU A 91 18.26 -8.77 -0.02
CA LEU A 91 19.37 -9.38 0.73
C LEU A 91 18.97 -9.71 2.18
N LEU A 92 18.20 -8.85 2.84
CA LEU A 92 17.62 -9.11 4.16
C LEU A 92 16.66 -10.30 4.14
N SER A 93 15.83 -10.40 3.10
CA SER A 93 14.87 -11.49 2.94
C SER A 93 15.60 -12.82 2.73
N LEU A 94 16.65 -12.82 1.92
CA LEU A 94 17.52 -13.96 1.67
C LEU A 94 18.23 -14.45 2.94
N ALA A 95 18.74 -13.52 3.76
CA ALA A 95 19.34 -13.82 5.06
C ALA A 95 18.34 -14.38 6.08
N ARG A 96 17.03 -14.21 5.88
CA ARG A 96 15.98 -14.72 6.79
C ARG A 96 15.38 -16.04 6.31
N CYS A 97 15.35 -16.32 5.02
CA CYS A 97 14.71 -17.51 4.48
C CYS A 97 15.60 -18.77 4.51
N SER A 98 16.91 -18.64 4.77
CA SER A 98 17.86 -19.76 4.75
C SER A 98 18.88 -19.67 5.89
N LYS A 99 18.98 -20.74 6.69
CA LYS A 99 20.00 -20.85 7.75
C LYS A 99 21.42 -20.76 7.20
N ARG A 100 21.68 -21.38 6.04
CA ARG A 100 22.98 -21.34 5.34
C ARG A 100 23.35 -19.90 4.96
N TYR A 101 22.45 -19.19 4.28
CA TYR A 101 22.72 -17.80 3.89
C TYR A 101 22.79 -16.87 5.08
N ARG A 102 21.97 -17.10 6.12
CA ARG A 102 22.10 -16.35 7.36
C ARG A 102 23.49 -16.47 7.96
N GLY A 103 24.01 -17.69 8.09
CA GLY A 103 25.35 -17.93 8.64
C GLY A 103 26.45 -17.28 7.80
N TYR A 104 26.32 -17.32 6.48
CA TYR A 104 27.27 -16.71 5.56
C TYR A 104 27.19 -15.17 5.56
N LEU A 105 26.00 -14.59 5.37
CA LEU A 105 25.80 -13.14 5.23
C LEU A 105 26.02 -12.38 6.54
N MET A 106 25.78 -13.01 7.70
CA MET A 106 26.00 -12.36 9.01
C MET A 106 27.45 -12.48 9.51
N ASN A 107 28.33 -13.14 8.74
CA ASN A 107 29.76 -13.19 9.04
C ASN A 107 30.42 -11.85 8.69
N LYS A 108 31.38 -11.40 9.51
CA LYS A 108 32.19 -10.19 9.25
C LYS A 108 32.88 -10.23 7.89
N ASN A 109 33.31 -11.41 7.43
CA ASN A 109 33.95 -11.57 6.12
C ASN A 109 33.02 -11.25 4.94
N SER A 110 31.70 -11.21 5.18
CA SER A 110 30.68 -10.89 4.19
C SER A 110 30.22 -9.42 4.25
N GLN A 111 30.89 -8.57 5.02
CA GLN A 111 30.54 -7.14 5.16
C GLN A 111 30.49 -6.42 3.80
N PHE A 112 31.44 -6.75 2.90
CA PHE A 112 31.50 -6.19 1.56
C PHE A 112 30.19 -6.41 0.76
N ILE A 113 29.50 -7.53 0.97
CA ILE A 113 28.23 -7.83 0.28
C ILE A 113 27.15 -6.82 0.69
N TRP A 114 27.08 -6.48 1.98
CA TRP A 114 26.14 -5.49 2.46
C TRP A 114 26.47 -4.10 1.94
N GLN A 115 27.76 -3.72 1.92
CA GLN A 115 28.21 -2.44 1.37
C GLN A 115 27.90 -2.32 -0.12
N GLN A 116 28.07 -3.39 -0.91
CA GLN A 116 27.67 -3.41 -2.32
C GLN A 116 26.15 -3.26 -2.47
N SER A 117 25.36 -3.98 -1.68
CA SER A 117 23.90 -3.84 -1.71
C SER A 117 23.43 -2.43 -1.33
N MET A 118 24.16 -1.73 -0.45
CA MET A 118 23.90 -0.31 -0.14
C MET A 118 24.09 0.60 -1.36
N GLN A 119 25.08 0.31 -2.21
CA GLN A 119 25.38 1.11 -3.40
C GLN A 119 24.26 1.01 -4.45
N ASN A 120 23.46 -0.05 -4.41
CA ASN A 120 22.25 -0.19 -5.24
C ASN A 120 21.13 0.77 -4.85
N VAL A 121 21.26 1.50 -3.73
CA VAL A 121 20.32 2.55 -3.31
C VAL A 121 20.95 3.92 -3.52
N ARG A 122 20.53 4.60 -4.58
CA ARG A 122 21.09 5.90 -4.97
C ARG A 122 20.91 6.94 -3.86
N GLY A 123 22.03 7.52 -3.41
CA GLY A 123 22.05 8.61 -2.43
C GLY A 123 21.98 8.15 -0.97
N LEU A 124 21.95 6.84 -0.69
CA LEU A 124 22.02 6.32 0.67
C LEU A 124 23.41 6.62 1.28
N PRO A 125 23.50 7.26 2.46
CA PRO A 125 24.78 7.50 3.11
C PRO A 125 25.39 6.19 3.63
N ALA A 126 26.69 6.24 3.92
CA ALA A 126 27.40 5.11 4.52
C ALA A 126 26.81 4.73 5.89
N CYS A 127 27.06 3.48 6.30
CA CYS A 127 26.61 3.01 7.60
C CYS A 127 27.25 3.87 8.70
N PRO A 128 26.46 4.43 9.62
CA PRO A 128 26.98 5.31 10.65
C PRO A 128 27.82 4.56 11.69
N PRO A 129 28.70 5.27 12.43
CA PRO A 129 29.40 4.72 13.58
C PRO A 129 28.44 4.09 14.60
N GLY A 130 28.84 2.96 15.19
CA GLY A 130 28.01 2.22 16.17
C GLY A 130 26.96 1.29 15.56
N PHE A 131 26.77 1.30 14.23
CA PHE A 131 25.89 0.38 13.53
C PHE A 131 26.68 -0.57 12.63
N THR A 132 26.17 -1.80 12.50
CA THR A 132 26.60 -2.71 11.44
C THR A 132 25.71 -2.52 10.23
N GLU A 133 26.23 -2.71 9.01
CA GLU A 133 25.47 -2.58 7.76
C GLU A 133 24.19 -3.43 7.75
N PRO A 134 24.19 -4.71 8.18
CA PRO A 134 22.96 -5.50 8.22
C PRO A 134 21.91 -4.91 9.17
N ARG A 135 22.34 -4.35 10.32
CA ARG A 135 21.43 -3.72 11.29
C ARG A 135 20.87 -2.42 10.71
N TYR A 136 21.73 -1.58 10.14
CA TYR A 136 21.35 -0.33 9.50
C TYR A 136 20.31 -0.57 8.39
N LEU A 137 20.58 -1.51 7.48
CA LEU A 137 19.66 -1.85 6.41
C LEU A 137 18.38 -2.50 6.91
N ALA A 138 18.43 -3.32 7.96
CA ALA A 138 17.23 -3.86 8.58
C ALA A 138 16.31 -2.76 9.12
N ILE A 139 16.85 -1.69 9.71
CA ILE A 139 16.06 -0.55 10.18
C ILE A 139 15.35 0.12 9.00
N LEU A 140 16.10 0.39 7.93
CA LEU A 140 15.62 1.14 6.78
C LEU A 140 14.61 0.34 5.94
N PHE A 141 14.99 -0.85 5.48
CA PHE A 141 14.28 -1.57 4.41
C PHE A 141 13.39 -2.71 4.91
N SER A 142 13.43 -3.06 6.19
CA SER A 142 12.59 -4.14 6.72
C SER A 142 11.22 -3.67 7.20
N SER A 143 10.20 -4.53 7.19
CA SER A 143 8.87 -4.22 7.76
C SER A 143 8.71 -4.54 9.26
N PHE A 144 9.79 -4.92 9.95
CA PHE A 144 9.73 -5.37 11.35
C PHE A 144 10.04 -4.23 12.32
N CYS A 145 9.38 -4.25 13.47
CA CYS A 145 9.73 -3.38 14.58
C CYS A 145 11.14 -3.72 15.11
N THR A 146 11.99 -2.71 15.30
CA THR A 146 13.38 -2.89 15.75
C THR A 146 13.49 -3.30 17.22
N ALA A 147 12.44 -3.05 18.02
CA ALA A 147 12.41 -3.43 19.43
C ALA A 147 11.82 -4.82 19.66
N CYS A 148 10.62 -5.11 19.13
CA CYS A 148 9.92 -6.38 19.39
C CYS A 148 10.00 -7.41 18.25
N GLY A 149 10.59 -7.06 17.11
CA GLY A 149 10.73 -7.97 15.96
C GLY A 149 9.43 -8.33 15.24
N LYS A 150 8.27 -7.79 15.65
CA LYS A 150 6.97 -8.09 15.03
C LYS A 150 6.79 -7.31 13.73
N ASN A 151 6.15 -7.94 12.73
CA ASN A 151 5.77 -7.27 11.48
C ASN A 151 4.57 -6.36 11.75
N LYS A 152 4.81 -5.05 11.78
CA LYS A 152 3.79 -4.04 12.10
C LYS A 152 4.04 -2.83 11.20
N LYS A 153 2.98 -2.07 10.90
CA LYS A 153 3.10 -0.81 10.20
C LYS A 153 3.88 0.17 11.07
N CYS A 154 5.12 0.44 10.68
CA CYS A 154 6.04 1.28 11.41
C CYS A 154 6.80 2.15 10.41
N ARG A 155 6.81 3.47 10.63
CA ARG A 155 7.67 4.39 9.89
C ARG A 155 9.09 4.31 10.43
N VAL A 156 10.10 4.50 9.59
CA VAL A 156 11.48 4.71 10.03
C VAL A 156 11.62 6.09 10.65
N ASP A 157 12.35 6.19 11.74
CA ASP A 157 12.91 7.45 12.24
C ASP A 157 14.39 7.50 11.86
N GLU A 158 14.74 8.37 10.93
CA GLU A 158 16.08 8.46 10.33
C GLU A 158 17.10 9.13 11.25
N ILE A 159 16.64 9.85 12.28
CA ILE A 159 17.51 10.47 13.28
C ILE A 159 17.81 9.46 14.38
N LEU A 160 16.78 8.81 14.94
CA LEU A 160 16.94 7.81 15.99
C LEU A 160 17.40 6.45 15.45
N LEU A 161 17.34 6.24 14.13
CA LEU A 161 17.59 4.98 13.45
C LEU A 161 16.84 3.81 14.06
N VAL A 162 15.52 3.98 14.20
CA VAL A 162 14.62 2.93 14.68
C VAL A 162 13.36 2.84 13.85
N LYS A 163 12.68 1.71 13.96
CA LYS A 163 11.35 1.48 13.40
C LYS A 163 10.49 0.88 14.49
N LEU A 164 9.64 1.68 15.11
CA LEU A 164 8.89 1.29 16.31
C LEU A 164 7.39 1.19 16.05
N CYS A 165 6.78 0.08 16.48
CA CYS A 165 5.32 -0.01 16.54
C CYS A 165 4.77 0.82 17.70
N ALA A 166 3.48 1.13 17.67
CA ALA A 166 2.84 2.02 18.66
C ALA A 166 3.08 1.60 20.12
N SER A 167 3.12 0.29 20.43
CA SER A 167 3.42 -0.19 21.78
C SER A 167 4.88 0.04 22.16
N CYS A 168 5.82 -0.24 21.25
CA CYS A 168 7.25 -0.03 21.49
C CYS A 168 7.62 1.46 21.53
N GLN A 169 6.89 2.33 20.83
CA GLN A 169 7.07 3.78 20.98
C GLN A 169 6.83 4.22 22.43
N LYS A 170 5.79 3.71 23.09
CA LYS A 170 5.50 4.02 24.50
C LYS A 170 6.55 3.47 25.47
N GLN A 171 7.19 2.37 25.13
CA GLN A 171 8.18 1.68 25.98
C GLN A 171 9.60 2.24 25.80
N CYS A 172 9.97 2.54 24.55
CA CYS A 172 11.34 2.86 24.17
C CYS A 172 11.61 4.37 24.03
N LEU A 173 10.58 5.21 23.94
CA LEU A 173 10.74 6.65 23.74
C LEU A 173 10.25 7.44 24.94
N VAL A 174 11.02 8.46 25.31
CA VAL A 174 10.65 9.45 26.33
C VAL A 174 10.57 10.83 25.69
N ARG A 175 9.86 11.74 26.36
CA ARG A 175 9.72 13.14 25.90
C ARG A 175 11.01 13.88 26.22
N LEU A 176 11.54 14.65 25.26
CA LEU A 176 12.79 15.39 25.46
C LEU A 176 12.72 16.38 26.64
N PHE A 177 11.55 16.96 26.88
CA PHE A 177 11.31 17.96 27.92
C PHE A 177 10.68 17.38 29.21
N ASP A 178 10.64 16.06 29.36
CA ASP A 178 10.28 15.44 30.64
C ASP A 178 11.51 15.43 31.55
N THR A 179 11.67 16.47 32.36
CA THR A 179 12.81 16.68 33.27
C THR A 179 12.99 15.55 34.29
N ARG A 180 11.94 14.75 34.55
CA ARG A 180 12.04 13.58 35.45
C ARG A 180 12.82 12.44 34.82
N GLN A 181 12.84 12.38 33.49
CA GLN A 181 13.49 11.31 32.72
C GLN A 181 14.72 11.82 31.96
N VAL A 182 14.72 13.07 31.51
CA VAL A 182 15.77 13.68 30.69
C VAL A 182 16.26 14.97 31.35
N PRO A 183 17.42 14.92 32.05
CA PRO A 183 18.09 16.10 32.58
C PRO A 183 18.40 17.15 31.50
N ASP A 184 18.30 18.43 31.87
CA ASP A 184 18.47 19.55 30.95
C ASP A 184 19.86 19.62 30.32
N ASP A 185 20.89 19.26 31.09
CA ASP A 185 22.32 19.35 30.74
C ASP A 185 22.78 18.31 29.72
N ILE A 186 21.96 17.29 29.43
CA ILE A 186 22.28 16.25 28.44
C ILE A 186 21.45 16.34 27.15
N ARG A 187 20.45 17.22 27.09
CA ARG A 187 19.51 17.30 25.93
C ARG A 187 20.20 17.58 24.59
N GLU A 188 21.36 18.23 24.62
CA GLU A 188 22.16 18.50 23.42
C GLU A 188 22.99 17.30 22.95
N LEU A 189 23.22 16.34 23.84
CA LEU A 189 24.03 15.15 23.62
C LEU A 189 23.22 13.97 23.08
N LEU A 190 21.89 14.13 22.94
CA LEU A 190 20.96 13.08 22.57
C LEU A 190 20.47 13.27 21.14
N HIS A 191 20.34 12.16 20.42
CA HIS A 191 19.58 12.12 19.18
C HIS A 191 18.11 12.39 19.48
N LYS A 192 17.53 13.38 18.79
CA LYS A 192 16.16 13.86 19.05
C LYS A 192 15.38 14.03 17.77
N SER A 193 14.15 13.52 17.78
CA SER A 193 13.29 13.46 16.60
C SER A 193 11.85 13.76 16.94
N ASN A 194 11.13 14.35 15.99
CA ASN A 194 9.70 14.63 16.09
C ASN A 194 8.85 13.56 15.37
N ALA A 195 9.46 12.53 14.76
CA ALA A 195 8.76 11.58 13.88
C ALA A 195 7.67 10.76 14.59
N TYR A 196 7.82 10.51 15.89
CA TYR A 196 6.82 9.83 16.73
C TYR A 196 6.18 10.76 17.76
N GLY A 197 6.35 12.08 17.60
CA GLY A 197 5.72 13.08 18.43
C GLY A 197 4.20 13.10 18.23
N LYS A 198 3.46 13.44 19.28
CA LYS A 198 2.05 13.80 19.11
C LYS A 198 1.98 15.14 18.38
N GLU A 199 1.04 15.25 17.43
CA GLU A 199 0.76 16.50 16.74
C GLU A 199 0.38 17.59 17.75
N THR A 200 0.77 18.83 17.44
CA THR A 200 0.45 20.00 18.26
C THR A 200 -0.25 21.03 17.39
N SER A 201 -1.20 21.77 17.96
CA SER A 201 -2.01 22.75 17.21
C SER A 201 -1.22 23.98 16.75
N ARG A 202 0.00 24.21 17.27
CA ARG A 202 0.76 25.46 17.09
C ARG A 202 2.25 25.24 16.82
N GLY A 203 2.69 24.03 16.43
CA GLY A 203 4.11 23.75 16.26
C GLY A 203 4.43 22.34 15.76
N PRO A 204 5.73 22.01 15.64
CA PRO A 204 6.14 20.66 15.28
C PRO A 204 5.65 19.65 16.33
N PRO A 205 5.48 18.37 15.94
CA PRO A 205 5.15 17.31 16.89
C PRO A 205 6.14 17.26 18.06
N GLU A 206 5.74 16.74 19.20
CA GLU A 206 6.60 16.67 20.40
C GLU A 206 7.92 15.90 20.14
N ALA A 207 9.07 16.49 20.50
CA ALA A 207 10.37 15.84 20.36
C ALA A 207 10.54 14.65 21.32
N ARG A 208 11.06 13.54 20.80
CA ARG A 208 11.30 12.28 21.48
C ARG A 208 12.77 11.87 21.38
N VAL A 209 13.23 11.15 22.39
CA VAL A 209 14.57 10.54 22.47
C VAL A 209 14.45 9.08 22.89
N LEU A 210 15.46 8.27 22.59
CA LEU A 210 15.50 6.87 23.02
C LEU A 210 15.80 6.78 24.51
N LYS A 211 14.98 6.04 25.26
CA LYS A 211 15.18 5.81 26.69
C LYS A 211 16.54 5.18 26.98
N SER A 212 16.93 4.19 26.18
CA SER A 212 18.21 3.50 26.31
C SER A 212 19.42 4.43 26.06
N GLU A 213 19.27 5.43 25.19
CA GLU A 213 20.33 6.40 24.93
C GLU A 213 20.52 7.33 26.14
N VAL A 214 19.41 7.85 26.68
CA VAL A 214 19.41 8.64 27.92
C VAL A 214 20.12 7.90 29.05
N GLU A 215 19.71 6.66 29.31
CA GLU A 215 20.32 5.80 30.35
C GLU A 215 21.82 5.59 30.10
N SER A 216 22.23 5.35 28.85
CA SER A 216 23.63 5.13 28.50
C SER A 216 24.51 6.37 28.69
N VAL A 217 24.00 7.56 28.33
CA VAL A 217 24.72 8.84 28.44
C VAL A 217 24.85 9.23 29.91
N ILE A 218 23.78 9.12 30.71
CA ILE A 218 23.82 9.41 32.15
C ILE A 218 24.86 8.52 32.83
N LYS A 219 24.76 7.19 32.62
CA LYS A 219 25.69 6.22 33.20
C LYS A 219 27.13 6.56 32.84
N LYS A 220 27.41 6.88 31.57
CA LYS A 220 28.77 7.17 31.14
C LYS A 220 29.32 8.46 31.73
N LEU A 221 28.49 9.50 31.83
CA LEU A 221 28.88 10.76 32.47
C LEU A 221 29.16 10.57 33.96
N GLU A 222 28.40 9.72 34.66
CA GLU A 222 28.65 9.39 36.07
C GLU A 222 29.98 8.65 36.25
N GLU A 223 30.28 7.64 35.43
CA GLU A 223 31.57 6.93 35.43
C GLU A 223 32.77 7.88 35.21
N LEU A 224 32.63 8.84 34.30
CA LEU A 224 33.68 9.82 33.98
C LEU A 224 33.82 10.89 35.07
N LYS A 225 32.74 11.26 35.76
CA LYS A 225 32.81 12.15 36.94
C LYS A 225 33.65 11.54 38.06
N VAL A 226 33.50 10.23 38.30
CA VAL A 226 34.28 9.51 39.32
C VAL A 226 35.77 9.42 38.94
N SER A 227 36.06 9.27 37.65
CA SER A 227 37.43 9.10 37.15
C SER A 227 38.26 10.40 37.18
N GLY A 228 37.60 11.57 37.27
CA GLY A 228 38.25 12.88 37.27
C GLY A 228 38.81 13.30 35.90
N GLY A 229 39.20 14.57 35.76
CA GLY A 229 39.85 15.10 34.55
C GLY A 229 38.90 15.59 33.45
N ASP A 230 39.46 15.86 32.26
CA ASP A 230 38.77 16.49 31.11
C ASP A 230 37.99 15.48 30.23
N TYR A 231 38.05 14.18 30.56
CA TYR A 231 37.40 13.11 29.79
C TYR A 231 35.88 13.31 29.64
N ALA A 232 35.22 13.91 30.63
CA ALA A 232 33.80 14.21 30.55
C ALA A 232 33.50 15.30 29.51
N ALA A 233 34.38 16.30 29.35
CA ALA A 233 34.22 17.35 28.35
C ALA A 233 34.48 16.81 26.94
N GLU A 234 35.54 16.00 26.77
CA GLU A 234 35.85 15.30 25.51
C GLU A 234 34.70 14.40 25.06
N PHE A 235 34.16 13.58 25.97
CA PHE A 235 33.01 12.72 25.68
C PHE A 235 31.77 13.53 25.26
N LYS A 236 31.48 14.64 25.95
CA LYS A 236 30.39 15.55 25.57
C LYS A 236 30.61 16.17 24.19
N ALA A 237 31.86 16.53 23.84
CA ALA A 237 32.19 17.06 22.52
C ALA A 237 31.97 16.01 21.43
N GLN A 238 32.45 14.77 21.65
CA GLN A 238 32.22 13.66 20.74
C GLN A 238 30.72 13.42 20.48
N LEU A 239 29.89 13.38 21.54
CA LEU A 239 28.45 13.17 21.38
C LEU A 239 27.78 14.32 20.60
N ARG A 240 28.22 15.58 20.80
CA ARG A 240 27.70 16.71 20.00
C ARG A 240 28.02 16.54 18.52
N ASP A 241 29.22 16.10 18.19
CA ASP A 241 29.63 15.85 16.81
C ASP A 241 28.84 14.70 16.19
N GLU A 242 28.66 13.60 16.92
CA GLU A 242 27.83 12.46 16.48
C GLU A 242 26.38 12.85 16.23
N VAL A 243 25.76 13.60 17.15
CA VAL A 243 24.38 14.11 17.01
C VAL A 243 24.26 15.08 15.83
N SER A 244 25.24 15.96 15.65
CA SER A 244 25.31 16.90 14.53
C SER A 244 25.41 16.17 13.19
N GLU A 245 26.29 15.17 13.11
CA GLU A 245 26.47 14.38 11.89
C GLU A 245 25.24 13.52 11.58
N ARG A 246 24.63 12.88 12.59
CA ARG A 246 23.35 12.17 12.40
C ARG A 246 22.27 13.08 11.83
N ARG A 247 22.19 14.33 12.33
CA ARG A 247 21.21 15.31 11.87
C ARG A 247 21.42 15.71 10.40
N LYS A 248 22.68 15.77 9.93
CA LYS A 248 23.02 15.99 8.52
C LYS A 248 22.73 14.75 7.65
N GLN A 249 22.91 13.55 8.20
CA GLN A 249 22.65 12.30 7.48
C GLN A 249 21.16 12.00 7.30
N ALA A 250 20.33 12.29 8.31
CA ALA A 250 18.89 11.99 8.30
C ALA A 250 18.16 12.44 7.00
N PRO A 251 18.28 13.69 6.51
CA PRO A 251 17.60 14.09 5.27
C PRO A 251 18.11 13.33 4.03
N ARG A 252 19.39 12.93 4.00
CA ARG A 252 19.95 12.11 2.92
C ARG A 252 19.31 10.72 2.92
N ILE A 253 19.13 10.14 4.11
CA ILE A 253 18.43 8.85 4.28
C ILE A 253 16.98 8.99 3.80
N THR A 254 16.26 10.01 4.26
CA THR A 254 14.86 10.24 3.86
C THR A 254 14.73 10.36 2.34
N HIS A 255 15.58 11.17 1.70
CA HIS A 255 15.55 11.33 0.25
C HIS A 255 15.91 10.04 -0.51
N ALA A 256 16.90 9.29 -0.03
CA ALA A 256 17.26 7.99 -0.61
C ALA A 256 16.11 6.98 -0.51
N LEU A 257 15.39 6.93 0.63
CA LEU A 257 14.23 6.05 0.81
C LEU A 257 13.06 6.46 -0.06
N GLN A 258 12.75 7.76 -0.17
CA GLN A 258 11.68 8.24 -1.05
C GLN A 258 11.96 7.90 -2.51
N ARG A 259 13.22 8.08 -2.95
CA ARG A 259 13.63 7.71 -4.30
C ARG A 259 13.50 6.20 -4.52
N TYR A 260 13.99 5.40 -3.57
CA TYR A 260 13.90 3.95 -3.63
C TYR A 260 12.44 3.48 -3.75
N GLU A 261 11.53 4.04 -2.94
CA GLU A 261 10.09 3.74 -3.02
C GLU A 261 9.51 4.14 -4.38
N GLY A 262 9.96 5.27 -4.94
CA GLY A 262 9.62 5.70 -6.29
C GLY A 262 10.06 4.70 -7.36
N ASP A 263 11.33 4.28 -7.32
CA ASP A 263 11.91 3.30 -8.27
C ASP A 263 11.14 1.96 -8.20
N VAL A 264 10.87 1.45 -6.99
CA VAL A 264 10.06 0.23 -6.78
C VAL A 264 8.62 0.41 -7.31
N ASN A 265 8.02 1.57 -7.12
CA ASN A 265 6.68 1.84 -7.61
C ASN A 265 6.64 1.94 -9.15
N CYS A 266 7.66 2.52 -9.77
CA CYS A 266 7.82 2.53 -11.23
C CYS A 266 7.93 1.10 -11.78
N GLU A 267 8.81 0.26 -11.23
CA GLU A 267 8.93 -1.16 -11.63
C GLU A 267 7.58 -1.89 -11.51
N LYS A 268 6.86 -1.67 -10.41
CA LYS A 268 5.52 -2.21 -10.19
C LYS A 268 4.55 -1.76 -11.28
N MET A 269 4.55 -0.47 -11.61
CA MET A 269 3.68 0.11 -12.64
C MET A 269 4.00 -0.42 -14.03
N ASP A 270 5.28 -0.68 -14.34
CA ASP A 270 5.70 -1.26 -15.61
C ASP A 270 5.16 -2.69 -15.76
N ILE A 271 5.28 -3.52 -14.72
CA ILE A 271 4.74 -4.89 -14.70
C ILE A 271 3.21 -4.86 -14.87
N GLN A 272 2.52 -3.96 -14.14
CA GLN A 272 1.07 -3.79 -14.27
C GLN A 272 0.67 -3.34 -15.68
N THR A 273 1.47 -2.48 -16.33
CA THR A 273 1.22 -2.02 -17.69
C THR A 273 1.36 -3.16 -18.70
N LYS A 274 2.45 -3.93 -18.63
CA LYS A 274 2.65 -5.12 -19.46
C LYS A 274 1.51 -6.13 -19.28
N ARG A 275 1.09 -6.34 -18.03
CA ARG A 275 -0.04 -7.22 -17.72
C ARG A 275 -1.34 -6.72 -18.35
N ARG A 276 -1.67 -5.43 -18.23
CA ARG A 276 -2.86 -4.84 -18.86
C ARG A 276 -2.86 -5.04 -20.37
N GLN A 277 -1.74 -4.77 -21.01
CA GLN A 277 -1.58 -4.94 -22.47
C GLN A 277 -1.78 -6.39 -22.89
N GLU A 278 -1.21 -7.35 -22.17
CA GLU A 278 -1.36 -8.77 -22.50
C GLU A 278 -2.80 -9.26 -22.26
N ILE A 279 -3.45 -8.82 -21.18
CA ILE A 279 -4.87 -9.13 -20.93
C ILE A 279 -5.74 -8.55 -22.05
N GLU A 280 -5.51 -7.30 -22.44
CA GLU A 280 -6.22 -6.66 -23.55
C GLU A 280 -6.03 -7.45 -24.86
N ARG A 281 -4.79 -7.79 -25.20
CA ARG A 281 -4.46 -8.58 -26.40
C ARG A 281 -5.20 -9.92 -26.40
N ARG A 282 -5.22 -10.64 -25.28
CA ARG A 282 -5.91 -11.94 -25.17
C ARG A 282 -7.43 -11.80 -25.20
N CYS A 283 -8.00 -10.77 -24.59
CA CYS A 283 -9.44 -10.51 -24.69
C CYS A 283 -9.88 -10.25 -26.15
N ILE A 284 -9.08 -9.51 -26.91
CA ILE A 284 -9.37 -9.24 -28.31
C ILE A 284 -9.25 -10.52 -29.14
N ASN A 285 -8.12 -11.23 -29.01
CA ASN A 285 -7.80 -12.35 -29.90
C ASN A 285 -8.49 -13.67 -29.53
N GLU A 286 -8.64 -13.95 -28.23
CA GLU A 286 -9.18 -15.24 -27.74
C GLU A 286 -10.66 -15.15 -27.36
N LEU A 287 -11.12 -13.96 -26.94
CA LEU A 287 -12.50 -13.76 -26.45
C LEU A 287 -13.36 -12.92 -27.41
N ASN A 288 -12.80 -12.49 -28.55
CA ASN A 288 -13.46 -11.65 -29.56
C ASN A 288 -14.11 -10.39 -28.95
N ARG A 289 -13.45 -9.76 -27.97
CA ARG A 289 -13.93 -8.54 -27.34
C ARG A 289 -13.39 -7.31 -28.03
N SER A 290 -14.22 -6.28 -28.14
CA SER A 290 -13.76 -4.98 -28.62
C SER A 290 -13.00 -4.24 -27.51
N ARG A 291 -12.19 -3.25 -27.90
CA ARG A 291 -11.53 -2.37 -26.95
C ARG A 291 -12.53 -1.63 -26.05
N ASP A 292 -13.70 -1.30 -26.58
CA ASP A 292 -14.76 -0.63 -25.84
C ASP A 292 -15.36 -1.52 -24.74
N ASP A 293 -15.36 -2.84 -24.92
CA ASP A 293 -15.83 -3.79 -23.89
C ASP A 293 -14.89 -3.84 -22.68
N LEU A 294 -13.61 -3.55 -22.91
CA LEU A 294 -12.58 -3.45 -21.88
C LEU A 294 -12.62 -2.12 -21.13
N LEU A 295 -13.27 -1.10 -21.71
CA LEU A 295 -13.60 0.13 -21.01
C LEU A 295 -14.74 -0.15 -20.04
N VAL A 296 -14.39 -0.61 -18.83
CA VAL A 296 -15.32 -0.67 -17.68
C VAL A 296 -15.59 0.77 -17.21
N ALA A 297 -16.30 1.53 -18.04
CA ALA A 297 -16.52 2.96 -17.91
C ALA A 297 -17.92 3.31 -17.36
N CYS A 298 -18.75 2.32 -17.05
CA CYS A 298 -20.10 2.59 -16.58
C CYS A 298 -20.11 2.67 -15.05
N GLN A 299 -20.06 3.91 -14.55
CA GLN A 299 -20.17 4.34 -13.14
C GLN A 299 -18.82 4.36 -12.39
N TRP A 300 -18.34 5.58 -12.08
CA TRP A 300 -17.32 5.78 -11.05
C TRP A 300 -17.95 5.31 -9.71
N ASP A 301 -17.26 4.40 -9.00
CA ASP A 301 -17.74 3.62 -7.82
C ASP A 301 -18.72 2.46 -8.07
N SER A 302 -18.32 1.48 -8.88
CA SER A 302 -18.98 0.16 -8.91
C SER A 302 -18.07 -0.95 -8.35
N PRO A 303 -18.58 -1.88 -7.52
CA PRO A 303 -17.84 -3.08 -7.09
C PRO A 303 -17.27 -3.92 -8.25
N VAL A 304 -17.86 -3.81 -9.44
CA VAL A 304 -17.38 -4.47 -10.66
C VAL A 304 -16.03 -3.86 -11.12
N ARG A 305 -15.87 -2.54 -10.98
CA ARG A 305 -14.64 -1.83 -11.34
C ARG A 305 -13.48 -2.24 -10.44
N GLU A 306 -13.72 -2.36 -9.13
CA GLU A 306 -12.72 -2.81 -8.16
C GLU A 306 -12.24 -4.22 -8.52
N LYS A 307 -13.17 -5.17 -8.71
CA LYS A 307 -12.87 -6.55 -9.12
C LYS A 307 -12.10 -6.62 -10.44
N TYR A 308 -12.42 -5.77 -11.41
CA TYR A 308 -11.67 -5.68 -12.66
C TYR A 308 -10.21 -5.25 -12.41
N PHE A 309 -10.01 -4.15 -11.68
CA PHE A 309 -8.68 -3.61 -11.39
C PHE A 309 -7.84 -4.53 -10.50
N GLU A 310 -8.46 -5.32 -9.62
CA GLU A 310 -7.76 -6.38 -8.88
C GLU A 310 -7.11 -7.42 -9.81
N LEU A 311 -7.79 -7.78 -10.91
CA LEU A 311 -7.27 -8.75 -11.89
C LEU A 311 -6.18 -8.13 -12.78
N VAL A 312 -6.41 -6.92 -13.28
CA VAL A 312 -5.53 -6.30 -14.29
C VAL A 312 -4.34 -5.55 -13.70
N ASN A 313 -4.44 -5.04 -12.47
CA ASN A 313 -3.35 -4.33 -11.79
C ASN A 313 -2.57 -5.22 -10.81
N LYS A 314 -2.72 -6.54 -10.88
CA LYS A 314 -1.85 -7.43 -10.11
C LYS A 314 -0.39 -7.26 -10.61
N PRO A 315 0.59 -6.98 -9.74
CA PRO A 315 1.97 -6.70 -10.15
C PRO A 315 2.76 -8.00 -10.43
N VAL A 316 2.23 -8.85 -11.30
CA VAL A 316 2.82 -10.12 -11.72
C VAL A 316 2.57 -10.30 -13.21
N GLU A 317 3.59 -10.75 -13.94
CA GLU A 317 3.45 -11.06 -15.37
C GLU A 317 2.34 -12.10 -15.63
N LEU A 318 1.65 -11.95 -16.76
CA LEU A 318 0.57 -12.84 -17.12
C LEU A 318 1.11 -14.06 -17.86
N GLY A 319 1.39 -15.13 -17.12
CA GLY A 319 1.67 -16.45 -17.69
C GLY A 319 0.40 -17.24 -18.00
N GLU A 320 0.54 -18.30 -18.79
CA GLU A 320 -0.60 -19.14 -19.25
C GLU A 320 -1.44 -19.70 -18.10
N ARG A 321 -0.78 -20.24 -17.07
CA ARG A 321 -1.47 -20.78 -15.88
C ARG A 321 -2.26 -19.73 -15.11
N GLU A 322 -1.80 -18.47 -15.10
CA GLU A 322 -2.51 -17.39 -14.44
C GLU A 322 -3.65 -16.89 -15.32
N TRP A 323 -3.46 -16.84 -16.64
CA TRP A 323 -4.51 -16.51 -17.61
C TRP A 323 -5.72 -17.44 -17.47
N VAL A 324 -5.49 -18.77 -17.49
CA VAL A 324 -6.54 -19.78 -17.30
C VAL A 324 -7.32 -19.56 -15.99
N LYS A 325 -6.65 -19.10 -14.92
CA LYS A 325 -7.30 -18.84 -13.63
C LYS A 325 -8.15 -17.56 -13.63
N ILE A 326 -7.69 -16.48 -14.26
CA ILE A 326 -8.38 -15.20 -14.23
C ILE A 326 -9.46 -15.08 -15.31
N ARG A 327 -9.31 -15.79 -16.43
CA ARG A 327 -10.17 -15.70 -17.62
C ARG A 327 -11.66 -15.85 -17.30
N PRO A 328 -12.14 -16.86 -16.54
CA PRO A 328 -13.57 -17.00 -16.27
C PRO A 328 -14.17 -15.80 -15.52
N ARG A 329 -13.41 -15.25 -14.56
CA ARG A 329 -13.83 -14.06 -13.80
C ARG A 329 -13.84 -12.82 -14.67
N LEU A 330 -12.86 -12.70 -15.56
CA LEU A 330 -12.76 -11.60 -16.50
C LEU A 330 -13.91 -11.62 -17.51
N GLU A 331 -14.21 -12.78 -18.10
CA GLU A 331 -15.35 -12.97 -19.01
C GLU A 331 -16.68 -12.58 -18.34
N GLN A 332 -16.90 -12.98 -17.09
CA GLN A 332 -18.07 -12.58 -16.32
C GLN A 332 -18.16 -11.05 -16.20
N ILE A 333 -17.09 -10.40 -15.76
CA ILE A 333 -17.04 -8.94 -15.61
C ILE A 333 -17.30 -8.22 -16.94
N LEU A 334 -16.74 -8.72 -18.05
CA LEU A 334 -16.93 -8.13 -19.37
C LEU A 334 -18.36 -8.31 -19.88
N ASN A 335 -18.98 -9.46 -19.62
CA ASN A 335 -20.39 -9.70 -19.96
C ASN A 335 -21.33 -8.80 -19.15
N ASP A 336 -21.06 -8.63 -17.86
CA ASP A 336 -21.84 -7.75 -16.99
C ASP A 336 -21.73 -6.30 -17.46
N ASN A 337 -20.52 -5.85 -17.84
CA ASN A 337 -20.28 -4.52 -18.39
C ASN A 337 -21.02 -4.32 -19.73
N LEU A 338 -20.95 -5.29 -20.64
CA LEU A 338 -21.66 -5.24 -21.92
C LEU A 338 -23.17 -5.13 -21.71
N THR A 339 -23.73 -5.95 -20.81
CA THR A 339 -25.16 -5.95 -20.48
C THR A 339 -25.59 -4.61 -19.91
N GLY A 340 -24.83 -4.04 -18.97
CA GLY A 340 -25.08 -2.73 -18.40
C GLY A 340 -25.03 -1.61 -19.44
N ARG A 341 -24.05 -1.62 -20.35
CA ARG A 341 -23.94 -0.65 -21.46
C ARG A 341 -25.14 -0.72 -22.39
N LEU A 342 -25.55 -1.91 -22.79
CA LEU A 342 -26.71 -2.11 -23.66
C LEU A 342 -28.02 -1.65 -23.00
N GLN A 343 -28.17 -1.90 -21.69
CA GLN A 343 -29.34 -1.45 -20.94
C GLN A 343 -29.40 0.08 -20.86
N LEU A 344 -28.28 0.74 -20.54
CA LEU A 344 -28.20 2.20 -20.49
C LEU A 344 -28.49 2.84 -21.86
N ALA A 345 -27.99 2.24 -22.95
CA ALA A 345 -28.26 2.70 -24.30
C ALA A 345 -29.76 2.62 -24.65
N LYS A 346 -30.43 1.51 -24.31
CA LYS A 346 -31.88 1.35 -24.48
C LYS A 346 -32.66 2.39 -23.67
N GLU A 347 -32.32 2.58 -22.40
CA GLU A 347 -32.97 3.59 -21.56
C GLU A 347 -32.78 5.02 -22.09
N GLN A 348 -31.62 5.33 -22.67
CA GLN A 348 -31.37 6.62 -23.33
C GLN A 348 -32.23 6.78 -24.58
N GLU A 349 -32.35 5.75 -25.41
CA GLU A 349 -33.20 5.76 -26.60
C GLU A 349 -34.67 5.94 -26.22
N ASP A 350 -35.16 5.21 -25.21
CA ASP A 350 -36.53 5.30 -24.70
C ASP A 350 -36.83 6.69 -24.14
N ARG A 351 -35.89 7.29 -23.40
CA ARG A 351 -36.00 8.68 -22.91
C ARG A 351 -36.07 9.68 -24.08
N HIS A 352 -35.22 9.51 -25.09
CA HIS A 352 -35.21 10.39 -26.27
C HIS A 352 -36.51 10.26 -27.08
N ARG A 353 -37.00 9.02 -27.27
CA ARG A 353 -38.28 8.73 -27.93
C ARG A 353 -39.47 9.32 -27.17
N SER A 354 -39.42 9.31 -25.84
CA SER A 354 -40.46 9.88 -24.97
C SER A 354 -40.45 11.42 -24.93
N GLN A 355 -39.30 12.05 -25.17
CA GLN A 355 -39.16 13.51 -25.22
C GLN A 355 -39.42 14.11 -26.60
N CYS A 356 -39.42 13.32 -27.67
CA CYS A 356 -39.73 13.79 -29.01
C CYS A 356 -41.26 13.93 -29.17
N PRO A 357 -41.82 15.14 -29.41
CA PRO A 357 -43.24 15.29 -29.63
C PRO A 357 -43.64 14.53 -30.90
N LYS A 358 -44.63 13.64 -30.79
CA LYS A 358 -45.25 12.99 -31.95
C LYS A 358 -45.94 14.08 -32.79
N ARG A 359 -45.25 14.69 -33.75
CA ARG A 359 -45.93 15.44 -34.81
C ARG A 359 -46.65 14.42 -35.69
N SER A 360 -47.98 14.39 -35.62
CA SER A 360 -48.77 13.75 -36.67
C SER A 360 -48.51 14.52 -37.96
N PHE A 361 -47.75 13.94 -38.88
CA PHE A 361 -47.82 14.38 -40.27
C PHE A 361 -49.17 13.90 -40.81
N THR A 362 -50.21 14.71 -40.62
CA THR A 362 -51.35 14.68 -41.54
C THR A 362 -50.87 15.33 -42.83
N LEU A 363 -50.65 14.52 -43.86
CA LEU A 363 -50.65 15.05 -45.23
C LEU A 363 -52.09 15.49 -45.50
N ASP A 364 -52.33 16.80 -45.49
CA ASP A 364 -53.56 17.37 -46.01
C ASP A 364 -53.58 17.18 -47.54
N ILE A 365 -53.99 15.99 -47.98
CA ILE A 365 -54.44 15.80 -49.35
C ILE A 365 -55.87 16.34 -49.39
N ASP A 366 -56.03 17.58 -49.87
CA ASP A 366 -57.32 18.20 -50.11
C ASP A 366 -57.95 17.56 -51.36
N PRO A 367 -59.01 16.73 -51.22
CA PRO A 367 -59.60 16.03 -52.37
C PRO A 367 -60.27 16.97 -53.36
N VAL A 368 -60.45 18.25 -53.01
CA VAL A 368 -61.17 19.24 -53.82
C VAL A 368 -60.21 20.00 -54.74
N ARG A 369 -58.90 20.00 -54.47
CA ARG A 369 -57.92 20.77 -55.25
C ARG A 369 -57.14 19.94 -56.27
N ASP A 370 -56.94 18.65 -55.99
CA ASP A 370 -56.16 17.74 -56.85
C ASP A 370 -57.03 16.73 -57.62
N GLY A 371 -58.36 16.91 -57.60
CA GLY A 371 -59.32 16.13 -58.38
C GLY A 371 -59.60 16.75 -59.76
N ILE A 372 -59.67 15.89 -60.78
CA ILE A 372 -60.05 16.20 -62.18
C ILE A 372 -61.25 17.16 -62.19
N GLY A 373 -61.11 18.30 -62.87
CA GLY A 373 -62.14 19.33 -62.89
C GLY A 373 -63.45 18.81 -63.50
N PHE A 374 -64.59 19.30 -63.02
CA PHE A 374 -65.95 18.88 -63.45
C PHE A 374 -66.13 18.86 -64.99
N THR A 375 -65.41 19.71 -65.72
CA THR A 375 -65.38 19.75 -67.19
C THR A 375 -64.68 18.56 -67.84
N GLU A 376 -63.59 18.06 -67.25
CA GLU A 376 -62.85 16.88 -67.75
C GLU A 376 -63.64 15.58 -67.47
N ALA A 377 -64.42 15.55 -66.38
CA ALA A 377 -65.33 14.45 -66.08
C ALA A 377 -66.51 14.34 -67.08
N ILE A 378 -67.00 15.47 -67.62
CA ILE A 378 -68.09 15.47 -68.62
C ILE A 378 -67.59 15.08 -70.02
N GLN A 379 -66.34 15.43 -70.38
CA GLN A 379 -65.75 14.97 -71.63
C GLN A 379 -65.59 13.44 -71.66
N LEU A 380 -65.16 12.83 -70.56
CA LEU A 380 -65.03 11.37 -70.44
C LEU A 380 -66.36 10.61 -70.48
N LEU A 381 -67.47 11.24 -70.06
CA LEU A 381 -68.80 10.61 -70.09
C LEU A 381 -69.50 10.70 -71.45
N ASN A 382 -69.06 11.59 -72.35
CA ASN A 382 -69.59 11.70 -73.72
C ASN A 382 -68.81 10.85 -74.75
N GLU A 383 -67.71 10.21 -74.34
CA GLU A 383 -66.94 9.25 -75.16
C GLU A 383 -67.29 7.77 -74.87
N ILE A 384 -68.29 7.52 -74.02
CA ILE A 384 -68.95 6.21 -73.81
C ILE A 384 -70.36 6.31 -74.39
#